data_AF-A0A428U477-F1
#
_entry.id   AF-A0A428U477-F1
#
_cell.length_a   1.000
_cell.length_b   1.000
_cell.length_c   1.000
_cell.angle_alpha   90.00
_cell.angle_beta   90.00
_cell.angle_gamma   90.00
#
_symmetry.space_group_name_H-M   'P 1'
#
loop_
_entity.id
_entity.type
_entity.pdbx_description
1 polymer ?
#
loop_
_entity_poly.entity_id
_entity_poly.type
_entity_poly.pdbx_seq_one_letter_code
_entity_poly.pdbx_strand_id
1 'polypeptide(L)'
;MPTMLERIQPALAARDSSLEPSALLTDTTLASLPLNVLWVPRSYGLMTDLELELTESHDATDLLQMLAGRKVTAQTLLMAFRKRATIAQQCAVEDAKACDEHLAKTGQPIGPLHGLPISVKEQISIAGHCTNAGFVAWASNACQEDAHIVKSLKKLGAVVFARTNQPQSLMHLETSNNIYGATVHPLNRNLTAGGSTGGEAALMAMKGTPLGIGGDIGGSIRVPAALNGIYGFVPTPGRISEFVMKGLSLCTH
;
A
#
# COMPACT_ATOMS: atom_id res chain seq x y z
N MET A 1 -7.06 10.43 -31.19
CA MET A 1 -6.30 10.37 -29.91
C MET A 1 -7.10 9.55 -28.92
N PRO A 2 -6.48 8.71 -28.08
CA PRO A 2 -7.23 7.95 -27.08
C PRO A 2 -7.82 8.90 -26.04
N THR A 3 -9.06 8.61 -25.65
CA THR A 3 -9.82 9.25 -24.59
C THR A 3 -9.12 9.08 -23.24
N MET A 4 -9.55 9.88 -22.26
CA MET A 4 -9.07 9.76 -20.89
C MET A 4 -9.30 8.36 -20.30
N LEU A 5 -10.48 7.78 -20.52
CA LEU A 5 -10.84 6.44 -20.05
C LEU A 5 -9.94 5.36 -20.67
N GLU A 6 -9.71 5.41 -21.98
CA GLU A 6 -8.81 4.48 -22.67
C GLU A 6 -7.37 4.58 -22.15
N ARG A 7 -6.93 5.76 -21.73
CA ARG A 7 -5.57 5.97 -21.19
C ARG A 7 -5.38 5.41 -19.79
N ILE A 8 -6.41 5.45 -18.93
CA ILE A 8 -6.32 4.94 -17.55
C ILE A 8 -6.60 3.45 -17.45
N GLN A 9 -7.23 2.85 -18.47
CA GLN A 9 -7.61 1.44 -18.45
C GLN A 9 -6.47 0.47 -18.13
N PRO A 10 -5.22 0.64 -18.61
CA PRO A 10 -4.12 -0.23 -18.23
C PRO A 10 -3.80 -0.18 -16.73
N ALA A 11 -3.87 1.00 -16.11
CA ALA A 11 -3.63 1.18 -14.69
C ALA A 11 -4.75 0.54 -13.84
N LEU A 12 -6.00 0.66 -14.29
CA LEU A 12 -7.15 -0.01 -13.66
C LEU A 12 -7.06 -1.53 -13.81
N ALA A 13 -6.73 -2.04 -15.00
CA ALA A 13 -6.57 -3.47 -15.23
C ALA A 13 -5.43 -4.08 -14.40
N ALA A 14 -4.31 -3.37 -14.25
CA ALA A 14 -3.20 -3.79 -13.39
C ALA A 14 -3.59 -3.82 -11.91
N ARG A 15 -4.42 -2.87 -11.47
CA ARG A 15 -5.00 -2.87 -10.12
C ARG A 15 -5.96 -4.06 -9.97
N ASP A 16 -6.89 -4.24 -10.87
CA ASP A 16 -7.96 -5.24 -10.75
C ASP A 16 -7.42 -6.68 -10.81
N SER A 17 -6.39 -6.93 -11.62
CA SER A 17 -5.74 -8.26 -11.69
C SER A 17 -4.96 -8.63 -10.43
N SER A 18 -4.67 -7.65 -9.57
CA SER A 18 -3.90 -7.87 -8.35
C SER A 18 -4.75 -8.21 -7.12
N LEU A 19 -6.07 -8.03 -7.22
CA LEU A 19 -6.98 -8.22 -6.10
C LEU A 19 -7.02 -9.67 -5.64
N GLU A 20 -7.30 -9.89 -4.36
CA GLU A 20 -7.57 -11.22 -3.84
C GLU A 20 -9.06 -11.56 -4.06
N PRO A 21 -9.41 -12.47 -4.99
CA PRO A 21 -10.80 -12.69 -5.37
C PRO A 21 -11.68 -13.11 -4.19
N SER A 22 -11.12 -13.83 -3.22
CA SER A 22 -11.83 -14.28 -2.02
C SER A 22 -12.21 -13.16 -1.05
N ALA A 23 -11.65 -11.95 -1.22
CA ALA A 23 -11.91 -10.79 -0.37
C ALA A 23 -12.55 -9.61 -1.14
N LEU A 24 -13.05 -9.84 -2.35
CA LEU A 24 -13.77 -8.84 -3.13
C LEU A 24 -15.17 -8.58 -2.55
N LEU A 25 -15.48 -7.30 -2.32
CA LEU A 25 -16.83 -6.85 -2.03
C LEU A 25 -17.63 -6.79 -3.34
N THR A 26 -18.87 -7.27 -3.33
CA THR A 26 -19.78 -7.15 -4.48
C THR A 26 -20.27 -5.71 -4.63
N ASP A 27 -20.73 -5.33 -5.83
CA ASP A 27 -21.29 -4.00 -6.09
C ASP A 27 -22.45 -3.67 -5.14
N THR A 28 -23.31 -4.65 -4.85
CA THR A 28 -24.40 -4.53 -3.89
C THR A 28 -23.88 -4.21 -2.48
N THR A 29 -22.81 -4.87 -2.05
CA THR A 29 -22.18 -4.60 -0.75
C THR A 29 -21.54 -3.22 -0.73
N LEU A 30 -20.80 -2.85 -1.78
CA LEU A 30 -20.15 -1.53 -1.89
C LEU A 30 -21.16 -0.39 -1.80
N ALA A 31 -22.30 -0.53 -2.48
CA ALA A 31 -23.39 0.44 -2.47
C ALA A 31 -24.07 0.59 -1.09
N SER A 32 -24.01 -0.44 -0.25
CA SER A 32 -24.68 -0.49 1.06
C SER A 32 -23.72 -0.39 2.26
N LEU A 33 -22.43 -0.10 2.02
CA LEU A 33 -21.46 0.03 3.10
C LEU A 33 -21.90 1.11 4.12
N PRO A 34 -21.60 0.93 5.41
CA PRO A 34 -21.78 1.99 6.41
C PRO A 34 -20.80 3.15 6.18
N LEU A 35 -21.01 4.28 6.87
CA LEU A 35 -20.03 5.38 6.86
C LEU A 35 -18.70 4.98 7.49
N ASN A 36 -18.75 4.24 8.60
CA ASN A 36 -17.57 3.67 9.26
C ASN A 36 -17.30 2.27 8.71
N VAL A 37 -16.21 2.13 7.95
CA VAL A 37 -15.81 0.87 7.31
C VAL A 37 -14.68 0.13 8.04
N LEU A 38 -14.21 0.62 9.19
CA LEU A 38 -13.16 -0.05 9.97
C LEU A 38 -13.53 -1.49 10.35
N TRP A 39 -14.83 -1.78 10.48
CA TRP A 39 -15.35 -3.09 10.86
C TRP A 39 -15.64 -4.03 9.68
N VAL A 40 -15.62 -3.52 8.44
CA VAL A 40 -15.96 -4.31 7.23
C VAL A 40 -15.13 -5.59 7.13
N PRO A 41 -13.81 -5.62 7.43
CA PRO A 41 -13.05 -6.86 7.40
C PRO A 41 -13.61 -7.98 8.29
N ARG A 42 -14.28 -7.63 9.40
CA ARG A 42 -14.91 -8.59 10.33
C ARG A 42 -16.37 -8.89 9.97
N SER A 43 -17.09 -7.94 9.37
CA SER A 43 -18.55 -8.02 9.25
C SER A 43 -19.06 -8.87 8.08
N TYR A 44 -18.21 -9.21 7.10
CA TYR A 44 -18.66 -9.83 5.84
C TYR A 44 -18.09 -11.24 5.58
N GLY A 45 -17.40 -11.83 6.57
CA GLY A 45 -16.87 -13.20 6.44
C GLY A 45 -15.79 -13.36 5.35
N LEU A 46 -15.11 -12.28 4.98
CA LEU A 46 -14.09 -12.26 3.92
C LEU A 46 -12.70 -12.69 4.42
N MET A 47 -12.54 -12.75 5.74
CA MET A 47 -11.29 -13.09 6.41
C MET A 47 -11.55 -14.17 7.46
N THR A 48 -10.59 -15.08 7.62
CA THR A 48 -10.57 -16.08 8.69
C THR A 48 -10.13 -15.45 10.01
N ASP A 49 -10.40 -16.12 11.13
CA ASP A 49 -9.97 -15.66 12.46
C ASP A 49 -8.46 -15.46 12.55
N LEU A 50 -7.67 -16.35 11.94
CA LEU A 50 -6.22 -16.22 11.87
C LEU A 50 -5.80 -14.99 11.06
N GLU A 51 -6.44 -14.73 9.91
CA GLU A 51 -6.11 -13.56 9.08
C GLU A 51 -6.46 -12.26 9.81
N LEU A 52 -7.56 -12.25 10.57
CA LEU A 52 -7.94 -11.13 11.45
C LEU A 52 -6.92 -10.95 12.59
N GLU A 53 -6.54 -12.03 13.28
CA GLU A 53 -5.54 -12.00 14.36
C GLU A 53 -4.21 -11.43 13.87
N LEU A 54 -3.67 -11.97 12.77
CA LEU A 54 -2.38 -11.58 12.19
C LEU A 54 -2.32 -10.09 11.83
N THR A 55 -3.46 -9.49 11.48
CA THR A 55 -3.53 -8.10 11.04
C THR A 55 -3.97 -7.14 12.14
N GLU A 56 -4.53 -7.63 13.26
CA GLU A 56 -5.13 -6.78 14.28
C GLU A 56 -4.41 -6.76 15.62
N SER A 57 -3.71 -7.84 15.94
CA SER A 57 -3.16 -8.12 17.27
C SER A 57 -1.63 -8.05 17.33
N HIS A 58 -0.98 -7.74 16.20
CA HIS A 58 0.48 -7.73 16.08
C HIS A 58 0.96 -6.46 15.41
N ASP A 59 2.06 -5.90 15.92
CA ASP A 59 2.80 -4.86 15.22
C ASP A 59 3.87 -5.47 14.27
N ALA A 60 4.58 -4.61 13.54
CA ALA A 60 5.62 -5.06 12.61
C ALA A 60 6.73 -5.86 13.31
N THR A 61 7.08 -5.52 14.56
CA THR A 61 8.15 -6.19 15.32
C THR A 61 7.73 -7.60 15.71
N ASP A 62 6.50 -7.75 16.21
CA ASP A 62 5.93 -9.05 16.57
C ASP A 62 5.84 -9.96 15.34
N LEU A 63 5.35 -9.43 14.21
CA LEU A 63 5.26 -10.18 12.96
C LEU A 63 6.61 -10.67 12.46
N LEU A 64 7.65 -9.84 12.56
CA LEU A 64 9.01 -10.23 12.20
C LEU A 64 9.54 -11.37 13.08
N GLN A 65 9.25 -11.33 14.39
CA GLN A 65 9.60 -12.43 15.29
C GLN A 65 8.85 -13.72 14.94
N MET A 66 7.56 -13.62 14.58
CA MET A 66 6.76 -14.77 14.16
C MET A 66 7.28 -15.39 12.86
N LEU A 67 7.65 -14.57 11.88
CA LEU A 67 8.25 -15.03 10.61
C LEU A 67 9.60 -15.71 10.84
N ALA A 68 10.51 -15.05 11.56
CA ALA A 68 11.83 -15.62 11.86
C ALA A 68 11.73 -16.92 12.68
N GLY A 69 10.78 -16.98 13.62
CA GLY A 69 10.49 -18.16 14.43
C GLY A 69 9.63 -19.22 13.74
N ARG A 70 9.26 -19.05 12.47
CA ARG A 70 8.41 -19.96 11.68
C ARG A 70 7.04 -20.24 12.32
N LYS A 71 6.52 -19.30 13.11
CA LYS A 71 5.16 -19.37 13.67
C LYS A 71 4.10 -19.08 12.60
N VAL A 72 4.46 -18.26 11.61
CA VAL A 72 3.66 -17.96 10.41
C VAL A 72 4.60 -17.94 9.20
N THR A 73 4.10 -18.34 8.03
CA THR A 73 4.85 -18.22 6.78
C THR A 73 4.65 -16.83 6.17
N ALA A 74 5.59 -16.40 5.33
CA ALA A 74 5.48 -15.14 4.61
C ALA A 74 4.26 -15.13 3.67
N GLN A 75 3.94 -16.26 3.03
CA GLN A 75 2.72 -16.40 2.21
C GLN A 75 1.43 -16.25 3.03
N THR A 76 1.32 -16.93 4.18
CA THR A 76 0.11 -16.81 5.02
C THR A 76 -0.06 -15.39 5.54
N LEU A 77 1.03 -14.75 5.96
CA LEU A 77 0.99 -13.37 6.42
C LEU A 77 0.61 -12.40 5.30
N LEU A 78 1.26 -12.53 4.14
CA LEU A 78 0.96 -11.73 2.96
C LEU A 78 -0.51 -11.87 2.57
N MET A 79 -1.07 -13.08 2.62
CA MET A 79 -2.47 -13.30 2.26
C MET A 79 -3.43 -12.55 3.18
N ALA A 80 -3.20 -12.57 4.49
CA ALA A 80 -4.00 -11.79 5.43
C ALA A 80 -4.00 -10.29 5.10
N PHE A 81 -2.83 -9.71 4.83
CA PHE A 81 -2.70 -8.30 4.47
C PHE A 81 -3.23 -7.98 3.06
N ARG A 82 -3.06 -8.87 2.09
CA ARG A 82 -3.60 -8.72 0.72
C ARG A 82 -5.12 -8.71 0.70
N LYS A 83 -5.77 -9.54 1.52
CA LYS A 83 -7.23 -9.50 1.70
C LYS A 83 -7.69 -8.17 2.28
N ARG A 84 -7.01 -7.66 3.32
CA ARG A 84 -7.33 -6.33 3.84
C ARG A 84 -7.14 -5.21 2.84
N ALA A 85 -6.03 -5.23 2.09
CA ALA A 85 -5.79 -4.24 1.04
C ALA A 85 -6.85 -4.32 -0.07
N THR A 86 -7.30 -5.53 -0.41
CA THR A 86 -8.42 -5.74 -1.34
C THR A 86 -9.72 -5.13 -0.80
N ILE A 87 -10.06 -5.39 0.47
CA ILE A 87 -11.25 -4.84 1.14
C ILE A 87 -11.17 -3.30 1.25
N ALA A 88 -10.00 -2.76 1.58
CA ALA A 88 -9.82 -1.35 1.87
C ALA A 88 -9.70 -0.47 0.62
N GLN A 89 -8.98 -0.93 -0.40
CA GLN A 89 -8.54 -0.09 -1.52
C GLN A 89 -8.61 -0.77 -2.88
N GLN A 90 -8.94 -2.05 -2.91
CA GLN A 90 -8.87 -2.87 -4.10
C GLN A 90 -7.48 -2.71 -4.79
N CYS A 91 -6.37 -3.10 -4.15
CA CYS A 91 -5.07 -3.24 -4.85
C CYS A 91 -4.09 -4.21 -4.15
N ALA A 92 -3.20 -4.84 -4.93
CA ALA A 92 -1.97 -5.53 -4.52
C ALA A 92 -0.93 -5.51 -5.67
N VAL A 93 0.30 -6.03 -5.49
CA VAL A 93 1.33 -6.05 -6.56
C VAL A 93 2.35 -7.19 -6.50
N GLU A 94 2.58 -7.88 -5.37
CA GLU A 94 3.67 -8.88 -5.27
C GLU A 94 3.28 -10.18 -4.50
N ASP A 95 4.07 -11.25 -4.72
CA ASP A 95 3.99 -12.57 -4.05
C ASP A 95 5.19 -12.76 -3.08
N ALA A 96 4.97 -13.47 -1.97
CA ALA A 96 5.93 -13.70 -0.89
C ALA A 96 6.61 -15.08 -0.94
N LYS A 97 6.28 -15.94 -1.91
CA LYS A 97 6.77 -17.33 -1.99
C LYS A 97 8.29 -17.48 -1.89
N ALA A 98 9.05 -16.57 -2.50
CA ALA A 98 10.52 -16.60 -2.48
C ALA A 98 11.12 -16.47 -1.06
N CYS A 99 10.43 -15.78 -0.14
CA CYS A 99 10.89 -15.66 1.25
C CYS A 99 10.80 -17.00 1.97
N ASP A 100 9.68 -17.70 1.84
CA ASP A 100 9.49 -19.01 2.47
C ASP A 100 10.49 -20.05 1.95
N GLU A 101 10.70 -20.08 0.63
CA GLU A 101 11.68 -20.97 -0.01
C GLU A 101 13.12 -20.70 0.47
N HIS A 102 13.48 -19.42 0.63
CA HIS A 102 14.77 -19.03 1.17
C HIS A 102 14.93 -19.56 2.60
N LEU A 103 13.99 -19.26 3.50
CA LEU A 103 14.07 -19.64 4.91
C LEU A 103 14.07 -21.17 5.10
N ALA A 104 13.32 -21.89 4.28
CA ALA A 104 13.32 -23.35 4.27
C ALA A 104 14.68 -23.92 3.85
N LYS A 105 15.32 -23.32 2.83
CA LYS A 105 16.60 -23.78 2.27
C LYS A 105 17.80 -23.42 3.17
N THR A 106 17.85 -22.21 3.71
CA THR A 106 19.03 -21.68 4.40
C THR A 106 18.95 -21.81 5.92
N GLY A 107 17.74 -21.96 6.47
CA GLY A 107 17.51 -21.89 7.92
C GLY A 107 17.66 -20.48 8.50
N GLN A 108 17.87 -19.45 7.67
CA GLN A 108 18.12 -18.07 8.10
C GLN A 108 17.22 -17.08 7.33
N PRO A 109 16.74 -16.00 7.97
CA PRO A 109 16.04 -14.92 7.28
C PRO A 109 16.94 -14.22 6.25
N ILE A 110 16.34 -13.69 5.17
CA ILE A 110 17.05 -12.85 4.17
C ILE A 110 17.68 -11.62 4.84
N GLY A 111 16.97 -11.03 5.78
CA GLY A 111 17.35 -9.82 6.48
C GLY A 111 16.33 -9.45 7.56
N PRO A 112 16.46 -8.27 8.18
CA PRO A 112 15.63 -7.86 9.31
C PRO A 112 14.17 -7.60 8.94
N LEU A 113 13.83 -7.52 7.64
CA LEU A 113 12.46 -7.33 7.17
C LEU A 113 11.91 -8.57 6.44
N HIS A 114 12.56 -9.73 6.60
CA HIS A 114 12.23 -10.96 5.87
C HIS A 114 10.73 -11.30 5.92
N GLY A 115 10.10 -11.35 4.75
CA GLY A 115 8.71 -11.75 4.58
C GLY A 115 7.67 -10.72 5.04
N LEU A 116 8.09 -9.56 5.57
CA LEU A 116 7.16 -8.55 6.06
C LEU A 116 6.44 -7.87 4.88
N PRO A 117 5.10 -7.93 4.80
CA PRO A 117 4.36 -7.23 3.76
C PRO A 117 4.36 -5.73 4.06
N ILE A 118 4.77 -4.92 3.09
CA ILE A 118 4.79 -3.46 3.18
C ILE A 118 4.07 -2.82 2.00
N SER A 119 3.55 -1.63 2.21
CA SER A 119 2.90 -0.83 1.18
C SER A 119 3.72 0.40 0.83
N VAL A 120 3.55 0.89 -0.39
CA VAL A 120 4.24 2.10 -0.86
C VAL A 120 3.27 3.00 -1.62
N LYS A 121 3.39 4.32 -1.39
CA LYS A 121 2.65 5.32 -2.15
C LYS A 121 2.96 5.24 -3.64
N GLU A 122 1.95 5.43 -4.50
CA GLU A 122 2.08 5.23 -5.96
C GLU A 122 3.24 5.99 -6.61
N GLN A 123 3.62 7.19 -6.16
CA GLN A 123 4.78 7.93 -6.70
C GLN A 123 6.13 7.19 -6.59
N ILE A 124 6.22 6.21 -5.68
CA ILE A 124 7.44 5.45 -5.42
C ILE A 124 7.53 4.35 -6.48
N SER A 125 8.57 4.43 -7.31
CA SER A 125 8.74 3.52 -8.44
C SER A 125 8.99 2.07 -8.00
N ILE A 126 8.31 1.15 -8.67
CA ILE A 126 8.60 -0.29 -8.63
C ILE A 126 8.86 -0.74 -10.07
N ALA A 127 9.96 -1.45 -10.30
CA ALA A 127 10.34 -1.96 -11.61
C ALA A 127 9.21 -2.83 -12.20
N GLY A 128 8.87 -2.61 -13.47
CA GLY A 128 7.79 -3.31 -14.16
C GLY A 128 6.38 -2.77 -13.88
N HIS A 129 6.21 -1.85 -12.92
CA HIS A 129 4.90 -1.27 -12.60
C HIS A 129 4.80 0.19 -13.05
N CYS A 130 3.58 0.60 -13.45
CA CYS A 130 3.27 1.97 -13.87
C CYS A 130 3.42 2.95 -12.71
N THR A 131 4.09 4.08 -12.91
CA THR A 131 4.19 5.14 -11.89
C THR A 131 3.73 6.44 -12.51
N ASN A 132 2.60 6.98 -12.03
CA ASN A 132 1.80 7.96 -12.74
C ASN A 132 1.61 9.31 -12.03
N ALA A 133 1.87 9.44 -10.73
CA ALA A 133 1.71 10.71 -9.99
C ALA A 133 0.31 11.35 -10.15
N GLY A 134 -0.71 10.53 -10.44
CA GLY A 134 -2.08 10.95 -10.75
C GLY A 134 -2.25 11.61 -12.14
N PHE A 135 -1.23 11.59 -13.00
CA PHE A 135 -1.31 12.06 -14.38
C PHE A 135 -1.79 10.94 -15.31
N VAL A 136 -2.95 11.15 -15.94
CA VAL A 136 -3.51 10.23 -16.95
C VAL A 136 -2.52 9.91 -18.07
N ALA A 137 -1.70 10.88 -18.46
CA ALA A 137 -0.67 10.70 -19.49
C ALA A 137 0.41 9.67 -19.10
N TRP A 138 0.57 9.37 -17.82
CA TRP A 138 1.58 8.44 -17.28
C TRP A 138 0.98 7.11 -16.80
N ALA A 139 -0.33 6.90 -16.98
CA ALA A 139 -1.03 5.69 -16.50
C ALA A 139 -0.49 4.38 -17.13
N SER A 140 0.22 4.44 -18.25
CA SER A 140 0.90 3.31 -18.90
C SER A 140 2.43 3.36 -18.81
N ASN A 141 2.99 4.30 -18.03
CA ASN A 141 4.44 4.52 -17.97
C ASN A 141 5.09 3.64 -16.89
N ALA A 142 5.41 2.40 -17.26
CA ALA A 142 6.13 1.46 -16.41
C ALA A 142 7.55 1.93 -16.09
N CYS A 143 7.90 1.94 -14.81
CA CYS A 143 9.27 2.21 -14.39
C CYS A 143 10.17 1.01 -14.69
N GLN A 144 11.39 1.27 -15.14
CA GLN A 144 12.37 0.22 -15.42
C GLN A 144 13.14 -0.20 -14.17
N GLU A 145 13.14 0.65 -13.13
CA GLU A 145 13.88 0.43 -11.91
C GLU A 145 13.02 0.72 -10.68
N ASP A 146 13.27 -0.05 -9.62
CA ASP A 146 12.80 0.24 -8.28
C ASP A 146 13.43 1.56 -7.77
N ALA A 147 12.66 2.31 -6.99
CA ALA A 147 13.21 3.41 -6.18
C ALA A 147 14.26 2.88 -5.21
N HIS A 148 15.25 3.72 -4.84
CA HIS A 148 16.34 3.29 -3.95
C HIS A 148 15.82 2.72 -2.63
N ILE A 149 14.78 3.34 -2.04
CA ILE A 149 14.14 2.84 -0.83
C ILE A 149 13.50 1.45 -1.04
N VAL A 150 12.86 1.21 -2.18
CA VAL A 150 12.28 -0.09 -2.54
C VAL A 150 13.38 -1.14 -2.70
N LYS A 151 14.46 -0.82 -3.41
CA LYS A 151 15.64 -1.69 -3.54
C LYS A 151 16.21 -2.07 -2.17
N SER A 152 16.37 -1.10 -1.27
CA SER A 152 16.85 -1.33 0.09
C SER A 152 15.91 -2.22 0.90
N LEU A 153 14.60 -1.96 0.88
CA LEU A 153 13.61 -2.73 1.63
C LEU A 153 13.52 -4.18 1.14
N LYS A 154 13.48 -4.38 -0.19
CA LYS A 154 13.53 -5.72 -0.81
C LYS A 154 14.82 -6.46 -0.45
N LYS A 155 15.98 -5.78 -0.45
CA LYS A 155 17.26 -6.38 -0.02
C LYS A 155 17.25 -6.81 1.45
N LEU A 156 16.51 -6.12 2.31
CA LEU A 156 16.30 -6.51 3.71
C LEU A 156 15.23 -7.60 3.88
N GLY A 157 14.60 -8.04 2.78
CA GLY A 157 13.64 -9.14 2.74
C GLY A 157 12.18 -8.74 2.81
N ALA A 158 11.85 -7.44 2.76
CA ALA A 158 10.46 -6.98 2.75
C ALA A 158 9.76 -7.34 1.43
N VAL A 159 8.44 -7.54 1.49
CA VAL A 159 7.58 -7.84 0.34
C VAL A 159 6.71 -6.62 0.05
N VAL A 160 6.94 -5.93 -1.07
CA VAL A 160 6.18 -4.72 -1.41
C VAL A 160 4.89 -5.15 -2.09
N PHE A 161 3.81 -5.30 -1.32
CA PHE A 161 2.63 -5.99 -1.83
C PHE A 161 1.48 -5.07 -2.23
N ALA A 162 1.49 -3.79 -1.86
CA ALA A 162 0.40 -2.88 -2.18
C ALA A 162 0.93 -1.51 -2.58
N ARG A 163 0.22 -0.86 -3.50
CA ARG A 163 0.50 0.50 -3.95
C ARG A 163 -0.69 1.40 -3.70
N THR A 164 -0.50 2.45 -2.92
CA THR A 164 -1.62 3.24 -2.41
C THR A 164 -1.81 4.54 -3.18
N ASN A 165 -3.06 5.00 -3.18
CA ASN A 165 -3.49 6.17 -3.93
C ASN A 165 -2.88 7.49 -3.41
N GLN A 166 -2.89 8.51 -4.27
CA GLN A 166 -2.31 9.84 -4.02
C GLN A 166 -3.06 10.91 -4.83
N PRO A 167 -2.99 12.21 -4.48
CA PRO A 167 -3.57 13.26 -5.29
C PRO A 167 -2.82 13.46 -6.61
N GLN A 168 -3.52 14.00 -7.61
CA GLN A 168 -2.89 14.45 -8.83
C GLN A 168 -1.75 15.42 -8.52
N SER A 169 -0.59 15.21 -9.16
CA SER A 169 0.64 15.99 -8.98
C SER A 169 1.26 15.96 -7.58
N LEU A 170 0.71 15.18 -6.64
CA LEU A 170 1.18 15.06 -5.24
C LEU A 170 0.97 16.31 -4.37
N MET A 171 0.41 17.39 -4.92
CA MET A 171 0.35 18.71 -4.30
C MET A 171 -1.04 19.05 -3.75
N HIS A 172 -1.66 18.12 -3.02
CA HIS A 172 -2.94 18.37 -2.38
C HIS A 172 -3.07 17.58 -1.06
N LEU A 173 -3.79 18.15 -0.08
CA LEU A 173 -4.09 17.49 1.20
C LEU A 173 -5.40 16.70 1.17
N GLU A 174 -5.92 16.44 -0.02
CA GLU A 174 -7.01 15.51 -0.28
C GLU A 174 -6.57 14.54 -1.37
N THR A 175 -6.56 13.25 -1.07
CA THR A 175 -6.12 12.20 -2.00
C THR A 175 -7.19 11.92 -3.04
N SER A 176 -7.13 12.64 -4.17
CA SER A 176 -8.03 12.45 -5.31
C SER A 176 -7.29 12.63 -6.63
N ASN A 177 -7.51 11.70 -7.56
CA ASN A 177 -7.03 11.83 -8.92
C ASN A 177 -7.98 11.18 -9.93
N ASN A 178 -7.70 11.46 -11.18
CA ASN A 178 -8.47 11.07 -12.35
C ASN A 178 -8.31 9.60 -12.79
N ILE A 179 -7.44 8.84 -12.13
CA ILE A 179 -7.14 7.44 -12.45
C ILE A 179 -7.88 6.53 -11.48
N TYR A 180 -7.70 6.74 -10.17
CA TYR A 180 -8.22 5.88 -9.11
C TYR A 180 -9.37 6.51 -8.31
N GLY A 181 -9.67 7.79 -8.56
CA GLY A 181 -10.68 8.53 -7.81
C GLY A 181 -10.20 9.02 -6.44
N ALA A 182 -11.15 9.34 -5.57
CA ALA A 182 -10.90 9.86 -4.24
C ALA A 182 -10.73 8.74 -3.20
N THR A 183 -9.72 8.87 -2.35
CA THR A 183 -9.59 8.07 -1.12
C THR A 183 -10.31 8.78 0.01
N VAL A 184 -11.26 8.07 0.62
CA VAL A 184 -12.09 8.56 1.71
C VAL A 184 -11.61 8.05 3.06
N HIS A 185 -11.98 8.75 4.13
CA HIS A 185 -11.61 8.39 5.49
C HIS A 185 -12.35 7.11 5.95
N PRO A 186 -11.66 6.10 6.53
CA PRO A 186 -12.29 4.83 6.86
C PRO A 186 -13.29 4.90 8.03
N LEU A 187 -13.13 5.83 8.97
CA LEU A 187 -14.12 6.06 10.04
C LEU A 187 -15.41 6.75 9.53
N ASN A 188 -15.32 7.52 8.45
CA ASN A 188 -16.45 8.22 7.85
C ASN A 188 -16.15 8.52 6.38
N ARG A 189 -16.72 7.71 5.47
CA ARG A 189 -16.49 7.80 4.03
C ARG A 189 -16.95 9.10 3.36
N ASN A 190 -17.62 10.00 4.08
CA ASN A 190 -17.93 11.34 3.59
C ASN A 190 -16.79 12.36 3.83
N LEU A 191 -15.72 11.95 4.52
CA LEU A 191 -14.57 12.81 4.84
C LEU A 191 -13.33 12.39 4.03
N THR A 192 -12.39 13.33 3.89
CA THR A 192 -11.10 13.05 3.26
C THR A 192 -10.19 12.21 4.16
N ALA A 193 -9.44 11.28 3.55
CA ALA A 193 -8.34 10.61 4.24
C ALA A 193 -7.09 11.50 4.40
N GLY A 194 -7.13 12.75 3.95
CA GLY A 194 -5.97 13.63 3.89
C GLY A 194 -5.10 13.38 2.66
N GLY A 195 -3.94 14.02 2.62
CA GLY A 195 -3.02 13.91 1.51
C GLY A 195 -1.65 14.51 1.79
N SER A 196 -0.68 14.33 0.91
CA SER A 196 -0.81 13.57 -0.34
C SER A 196 -0.67 12.05 -0.17
N THR A 197 -0.39 11.57 1.05
CA THR A 197 -0.25 10.14 1.37
C THR A 197 -1.52 9.58 2.04
N GLY A 198 -2.70 9.98 1.58
CA GLY A 198 -3.97 9.56 2.17
C GLY A 198 -4.33 8.10 1.88
N GLY A 199 -3.88 7.56 0.74
CA GLY A 199 -3.96 6.12 0.44
C GLY A 199 -3.29 5.27 1.53
N GLU A 200 -2.00 5.47 1.78
CA GLU A 200 -1.29 4.79 2.87
C GLU A 200 -2.01 4.93 4.21
N ALA A 201 -2.44 6.16 4.56
CA ALA A 201 -3.02 6.40 5.86
C ALA A 201 -4.37 5.68 6.06
N ALA A 202 -5.22 5.69 5.03
CA ALA A 202 -6.48 4.95 5.05
C ALA A 202 -6.23 3.42 5.10
N LEU A 203 -5.23 2.91 4.36
CA LEU A 203 -4.87 1.49 4.38
C LEU A 203 -4.39 1.06 5.77
N MET A 204 -3.51 1.85 6.37
CA MET A 204 -2.96 1.57 7.70
C MET A 204 -4.02 1.67 8.80
N ALA A 205 -4.93 2.64 8.73
CA ALA A 205 -6.07 2.73 9.65
C ALA A 205 -7.03 1.53 9.53
N MET A 206 -7.17 0.97 8.32
CA MET A 206 -7.88 -0.29 8.07
C MET A 206 -7.07 -1.54 8.47
N LYS A 207 -5.88 -1.34 9.06
CA LYS A 207 -4.90 -2.38 9.42
C LYS A 207 -4.44 -3.22 8.24
N GLY A 208 -4.51 -2.65 7.04
CA GLY A 208 -4.16 -3.32 5.79
C GLY A 208 -2.67 -3.35 5.49
N THR A 209 -1.83 -2.77 6.35
CA THR A 209 -0.37 -2.85 6.24
C THR A 209 0.26 -2.61 7.62
N PRO A 210 1.35 -3.31 7.98
CA PRO A 210 2.09 -3.05 9.22
C PRO A 210 3.12 -1.92 9.06
N LEU A 211 3.51 -1.59 7.82
CA LEU A 211 4.47 -0.53 7.50
C LEU A 211 4.21 0.00 6.08
N GLY A 212 4.06 1.32 5.97
CA GLY A 212 3.81 2.02 4.71
C GLY A 212 4.89 3.06 4.41
N ILE A 213 5.26 3.22 3.14
CA ILE A 213 6.24 4.23 2.71
C ILE A 213 5.55 5.36 1.95
N GLY A 214 5.68 6.58 2.48
CA GLY A 214 5.09 7.79 1.93
C GLY A 214 6.12 8.84 1.50
N GLY A 215 5.62 10.04 1.18
CA GLY A 215 6.45 11.23 0.97
C GLY A 215 5.86 12.45 1.66
N ASP A 216 6.71 13.27 2.28
CA ASP A 216 6.32 14.47 3.02
C ASP A 216 7.19 15.66 2.62
N ILE A 217 6.61 16.59 1.85
CA ILE A 217 7.23 17.88 1.54
C ILE A 217 6.66 18.99 2.45
N GLY A 218 5.32 19.04 2.57
CA GLY A 218 4.60 20.08 3.30
C GLY A 218 3.63 19.57 4.36
N GLY A 219 3.83 18.35 4.86
CA GLY A 219 2.91 17.67 5.79
C GLY A 219 2.25 16.43 5.18
N SER A 220 2.69 15.97 4.02
CA SER A 220 2.00 14.92 3.26
C SER A 220 2.03 13.51 3.87
N ILE A 221 2.82 13.26 4.93
CA ILE A 221 2.71 12.08 5.80
C ILE A 221 2.00 12.48 7.09
N ARG A 222 2.40 13.59 7.72
CA ARG A 222 1.91 14.00 9.05
C ARG A 222 0.42 14.34 9.07
N VAL A 223 -0.09 15.05 8.07
CA VAL A 223 -1.50 15.42 7.95
C VAL A 223 -2.39 14.18 7.80
N PRO A 224 -2.20 13.30 6.79
CA PRO A 224 -3.05 12.12 6.67
C PRO A 224 -2.88 11.17 7.86
N ALA A 225 -1.68 11.08 8.47
CA ALA A 225 -1.50 10.30 9.69
C ALA A 225 -2.35 10.83 10.86
N ALA A 226 -2.33 12.14 11.09
CA ALA A 226 -3.14 12.78 12.13
C ALA A 226 -4.64 12.61 11.89
N LEU A 227 -5.11 12.74 10.64
CA LEU A 227 -6.52 12.58 10.31
C LEU A 227 -7.01 11.14 10.54
N ASN A 228 -6.22 10.14 10.16
CA ASN A 228 -6.60 8.72 10.25
C ASN A 228 -6.23 8.06 11.60
N GLY A 229 -5.66 8.82 12.55
CA GLY A 229 -5.33 8.32 13.87
C GLY A 229 -4.20 7.29 13.89
N ILE A 230 -3.21 7.45 13.00
CA ILE A 230 -2.04 6.55 12.90
C ILE A 230 -0.74 7.31 13.17
N TYR A 231 0.35 6.56 13.36
CA TYR A 231 1.69 7.14 13.49
C TYR A 231 2.26 7.48 12.11
N GLY A 232 2.82 8.69 11.99
CA GLY A 232 3.56 9.13 10.81
C GLY A 232 4.91 9.70 11.23
N PHE A 233 5.98 9.26 10.57
CA PHE A 233 7.34 9.71 10.84
C PHE A 233 7.96 10.33 9.60
N VAL A 234 8.58 11.50 9.77
CA VAL A 234 9.34 12.17 8.72
C VAL A 234 10.76 12.32 9.24
N PRO A 235 11.74 11.61 8.66
CA PRO A 235 13.13 11.75 9.08
C PRO A 235 13.67 13.12 8.69
N THR A 236 14.83 13.48 9.25
CA THR A 236 15.59 14.66 8.81
C THR A 236 15.76 14.65 7.28
N PRO A 237 15.57 15.78 6.58
CA PRO A 237 15.79 15.86 5.13
C PRO A 237 17.14 15.29 4.70
N GLY A 238 17.16 14.59 3.57
CA GLY A 238 18.36 13.91 3.04
C GLY A 238 18.72 12.58 3.72
N ARG A 239 18.02 12.16 4.79
CA ARG A 239 18.26 10.86 5.45
C ARG A 239 17.84 9.67 4.57
N ILE A 240 16.74 9.80 3.84
CA ILE A 240 16.24 8.81 2.89
C ILE A 240 16.49 9.37 1.49
N SER A 241 17.08 8.56 0.60
CA SER A 241 17.34 8.97 -0.78
C SER A 241 16.04 9.14 -1.56
N GLU A 242 15.92 10.26 -2.28
CA GLU A 242 14.74 10.56 -3.11
C GLU A 242 14.83 10.02 -4.55
N PHE A 243 15.93 9.36 -4.90
CA PHE A 243 16.22 8.95 -6.27
C PHE A 243 15.16 7.96 -6.82
N VAL A 244 14.69 8.25 -8.05
CA VAL A 244 13.68 7.47 -8.81
C VAL A 244 12.26 7.52 -8.22
N MET A 245 11.88 8.62 -7.57
CA MET A 245 10.45 8.97 -7.37
C MET A 245 9.96 9.84 -8.54
N LYS A 246 8.80 9.53 -9.13
CA LYS A 246 8.18 10.38 -10.18
C LYS A 246 7.22 11.40 -9.56
N GLY A 247 7.31 12.65 -9.98
CA GLY A 247 6.57 13.79 -9.44
C GLY A 247 7.45 15.02 -9.30
N LEU A 248 7.08 15.97 -8.43
CA LEU A 248 7.95 17.09 -8.06
C LEU A 248 9.15 16.58 -7.22
N SER A 249 10.16 16.02 -7.89
CA SER A 249 11.52 15.95 -7.37
C SER A 249 12.08 17.38 -7.34
N LEU A 250 11.76 18.13 -6.29
CA LEU A 250 12.43 19.40 -5.96
C LEU A 250 13.31 19.18 -4.73
N CYS A 251 14.48 18.58 -4.93
CA CYS A 251 15.69 18.79 -4.13
C CYS A 251 16.93 18.28 -4.88
N THR A 252 17.16 18.84 -6.06
CA THR A 252 18.50 18.92 -6.65
C THR A 252 18.72 20.37 -7.05
N HIS A 253 19.25 21.16 -6.11
CA HIS A 253 20.11 22.27 -6.48
C HIS A 253 21.49 21.71 -6.81
#